data_AF-A0A7Y2P350-F1
#
_entry.id   AF-A0A7Y2P350-F1
#
_cell.length_a   1.000
_cell.length_b   1.000
_cell.length_c   1.000
_cell.angle_alpha   90.00
_cell.angle_beta   90.00
_cell.angle_gamma   90.00
#
_symmetry.space_group_name_H-M   'P 1'
#
loop_
_entity.id
_entity.type
_entity.pdbx_description
1 polymer ?
#
loop_
_entity_poly.entity_id
_entity_poly.type
_entity_poly.pdbx_seq_one_letter_code
_entity_poly.pdbx_strand_id
1 'polypeptide(L)'
;NKSVLYVGAQYLFRSTNRGDSWQKLSPDLTTNNPEKQKQEESGGLTIDNSTAENHCTIYAISESPKDSKIIWAGTDDGNLQVTNDDGKSWNDVTSNIPGLPENTWCSKVAASNYDINTAYIVFDGHRNGDKNVYVYKTIDLGETWTSLETESIEGFARTIVEDFVNPNLLFLGTEYGLYVTLDGGSQWVRFEGNTPKVPIYEMVIHPTENDLVMGTHGRGVLILDDITPLRSFTNEVIESDVTIFPTEPYTITNPQFAYGISGDHEFRGRNPSSSAIITYYLKKRHVFGDMSVEIYNSDGELVKTLPAGKKKGINRVRWIVMKKPPKVKASSPLLAFRTAAGPTFPPGEYTVKIKKGDKEYEGKIILQTDPKAGHSEEDMKLQFETLNHAYNLLEDVSFADKQVTDLKNKLDDASKNVENIEFKNELFALSEHLEKMHKELVATSPHRIAGQIRLAEKIADIYSGIISYSGKPTDSQIERLSLLEGEFNQYRTEVDIIFND
;
A
#
# COMPACT_ATOMS: atom_id res chain seq x y z
N ASN A 1 2.97 28.03 0.58
CA ASN A 1 3.31 28.44 1.98
C ASN A 1 2.21 27.96 2.92
N LYS A 2 2.49 27.20 3.99
CA LYS A 2 1.45 26.63 4.90
C LYS A 2 0.68 27.66 5.74
N SER A 3 1.11 28.93 5.77
CA SER A 3 0.40 30.00 6.48
C SER A 3 -0.60 30.78 5.62
N VAL A 4 -0.56 30.58 4.30
CA VAL A 4 -1.39 31.33 3.34
C VAL A 4 -2.66 30.55 3.05
N LEU A 5 -3.80 31.24 3.08
CA LEU A 5 -5.12 30.69 2.73
C LEU A 5 -5.82 31.66 1.77
N TYR A 6 -6.64 31.10 0.88
CA TYR A 6 -7.51 31.85 -0.02
C TYR A 6 -8.98 31.48 0.22
N VAL A 7 -9.86 32.47 0.08
CA VAL A 7 -11.31 32.28 0.09
C VAL A 7 -11.91 33.10 -1.04
N GLY A 8 -12.82 32.49 -1.80
CA GLY A 8 -13.56 33.13 -2.88
C GLY A 8 -14.94 33.61 -2.43
N ALA A 9 -15.32 34.79 -2.92
CA ALA A 9 -16.68 35.30 -3.02
C ALA A 9 -16.86 35.80 -4.46
N GLN A 10 -17.50 36.94 -4.70
CA GLN A 10 -17.27 37.67 -5.97
C GLN A 10 -15.84 38.26 -6.04
N TYR A 11 -15.20 38.41 -4.87
CA TYR A 11 -13.80 38.83 -4.71
C TYR A 11 -12.94 37.68 -4.17
N LEU A 12 -11.67 37.66 -4.56
CA LEU A 12 -10.67 36.81 -3.93
C LEU A 12 -10.12 37.47 -2.67
N PHE A 13 -10.11 36.74 -1.56
CA PHE A 13 -9.49 37.14 -0.30
C PHE A 13 -8.30 36.26 0.00
N ARG A 14 -7.27 36.85 0.62
CA ARG A 14 -6.07 36.15 1.09
C ARG A 14 -5.83 36.41 2.57
N SER A 15 -5.49 35.36 3.29
CA SER A 15 -4.86 35.43 4.61
C SER A 15 -3.42 34.96 4.50
N THR A 16 -2.51 35.61 5.22
CA THR A 16 -1.08 35.20 5.33
C THR A 16 -0.73 34.66 6.72
N ASN A 17 -1.72 34.64 7.63
CA ASN A 17 -1.62 34.27 9.03
C ASN A 17 -2.67 33.22 9.41
N ARG A 18 -2.83 32.18 8.58
CA ARG A 18 -3.68 31.00 8.87
C ARG A 18 -5.15 31.33 9.15
N GLY A 19 -5.65 32.44 8.62
CA GLY A 19 -7.06 32.84 8.71
C GLY A 19 -7.36 33.89 9.79
N ASP A 20 -6.37 34.34 10.57
CA ASP A 20 -6.58 35.35 11.62
C ASP A 20 -7.01 36.71 11.06
N SER A 21 -6.55 37.06 9.86
CA SER A 21 -6.98 38.26 9.14
C SER A 21 -6.99 38.06 7.62
N TRP A 22 -7.84 38.81 6.93
CA TRP A 22 -8.07 38.69 5.49
C TRP A 22 -7.91 40.04 4.77
N GLN A 23 -7.27 39.99 3.62
CA GLN A 23 -7.13 41.11 2.69
C GLN A 23 -7.88 40.77 1.40
N LYS A 24 -8.67 41.73 0.88
CA LYS A 24 -9.24 41.63 -0.46
C LYS A 24 -8.11 41.78 -1.50
N LEU A 25 -7.95 40.78 -2.35
CA LEU A 25 -6.87 40.66 -3.32
C LEU A 25 -7.30 41.00 -4.75
N SER A 26 -8.61 41.07 -5.03
CA SER A 26 -9.10 41.25 -6.39
C SER A 26 -10.27 42.25 -6.49
N PRO A 27 -10.55 42.78 -7.70
CA PRO A 27 -11.87 43.31 -8.03
C PRO A 27 -12.91 42.17 -8.10
N ASP A 28 -14.15 42.50 -8.46
CA ASP A 28 -15.16 41.48 -8.74
C ASP A 28 -14.73 40.68 -9.97
N LEU A 29 -14.54 39.37 -9.82
CA LEU A 29 -14.06 38.48 -10.89
C LEU A 29 -15.19 37.75 -11.62
N THR A 30 -16.43 38.06 -11.29
CA THR A 30 -17.63 37.40 -11.81
C THR A 30 -18.28 38.24 -12.91
N THR A 31 -19.34 37.73 -13.52
CA THR A 31 -20.16 38.50 -14.48
C THR A 31 -20.91 39.65 -13.80
N ASN A 32 -21.05 39.59 -12.45
CA ASN A 32 -21.84 40.51 -11.64
C ASN A 32 -23.26 40.73 -12.21
N ASN A 33 -23.87 39.67 -12.75
CA ASN A 33 -25.18 39.75 -13.40
C ASN A 33 -26.30 39.98 -12.37
N PRO A 34 -26.99 41.14 -12.38
CA PRO A 34 -28.02 41.45 -11.39
C PRO A 34 -29.24 40.51 -11.47
N GLU A 35 -29.52 39.94 -12.65
CA GLU A 35 -30.61 38.98 -12.82
C GLU A 35 -30.32 37.64 -12.13
N LYS A 36 -29.04 37.36 -11.84
CA LYS A 36 -28.59 36.16 -11.13
C LYS A 36 -28.38 36.38 -9.63
N GLN A 37 -28.50 37.62 -9.16
CA GLN A 37 -28.30 38.00 -7.75
C GLN A 37 -29.61 38.32 -7.01
N LYS A 38 -30.76 37.83 -7.52
CA LYS A 38 -32.08 38.04 -6.92
C LYS A 38 -32.37 36.98 -5.85
N GLN A 39 -31.61 37.00 -4.74
CA GLN A 39 -31.73 35.98 -3.67
C GLN A 39 -33.14 35.92 -3.05
N GLU A 40 -33.87 37.04 -3.00
CA GLU A 40 -35.26 37.04 -2.52
C GLU A 40 -36.22 36.27 -3.45
N GLU A 41 -35.77 35.98 -4.67
CA GLU A 41 -36.50 35.25 -5.71
C GLU A 41 -35.86 33.87 -6.02
N SER A 42 -34.82 33.44 -5.28
CA SER A 42 -34.14 32.15 -5.49
C SER A 42 -34.95 30.96 -4.94
N GLY A 43 -34.63 29.73 -5.37
CA GLY A 43 -35.30 28.48 -4.98
C GLY A 43 -36.45 28.04 -5.91
N GLY A 44 -36.72 28.82 -6.96
CA GLY A 44 -37.69 28.48 -8.01
C GLY A 44 -39.14 28.46 -7.50
N LEU A 45 -39.74 27.27 -7.37
CA LEU A 45 -41.13 27.12 -6.90
C LEU A 45 -41.28 27.44 -5.40
N THR A 46 -40.20 27.35 -4.63
CA THR A 46 -40.17 27.63 -3.19
C THR A 46 -39.02 28.59 -2.91
N ILE A 47 -39.27 29.67 -2.18
CA ILE A 47 -38.20 30.59 -1.80
C ILE A 47 -37.18 29.84 -0.93
N ASP A 48 -35.92 29.82 -1.37
CA ASP A 48 -34.81 29.28 -0.58
C ASP A 48 -33.95 30.41 0.00
N ASN A 49 -33.83 30.43 1.33
CA ASN A 49 -33.01 31.38 2.08
C ASN A 49 -31.79 30.69 2.75
N SER A 50 -31.40 29.50 2.26
CA SER A 50 -30.24 28.78 2.77
C SER A 50 -28.90 29.43 2.38
N THR A 51 -28.92 30.42 1.47
CA THR A 51 -27.75 31.01 0.79
C THR A 51 -26.94 30.01 -0.04
N ALA A 52 -27.39 28.76 -0.17
CA ALA A 52 -26.72 27.73 -0.95
C ALA A 52 -26.77 27.97 -2.47
N GLU A 53 -27.64 28.88 -2.92
CA GLU A 53 -27.91 29.20 -4.33
C GLU A 53 -27.34 30.56 -4.77
N ASN A 54 -26.39 31.12 -4.01
CA ASN A 54 -25.70 32.35 -4.42
C ASN A 54 -24.93 32.11 -5.73
N HIS A 55 -25.27 32.86 -6.77
CA HIS A 55 -24.63 32.84 -8.08
C HIS A 55 -23.64 34.01 -8.20
N CYS A 56 -22.76 33.97 -9.21
CA CYS A 56 -21.68 34.94 -9.41
C CYS A 56 -20.69 34.84 -8.24
N THR A 57 -20.07 33.67 -8.12
CA THR A 57 -19.08 33.36 -7.08
C THR A 57 -17.83 32.71 -7.66
N ILE A 58 -16.66 33.05 -7.11
CA ILE A 58 -15.41 32.36 -7.37
C ILE A 58 -15.51 30.97 -6.75
N TYR A 59 -15.41 29.95 -7.60
CA TYR A 59 -15.58 28.55 -7.24
C TYR A 59 -14.25 27.80 -7.20
N ALA A 60 -13.37 28.06 -8.16
CA ALA A 60 -12.07 27.41 -8.28
C ALA A 60 -10.95 28.44 -8.07
N ILE A 61 -9.99 28.12 -7.20
CA ILE A 61 -8.80 28.95 -6.95
C ILE A 61 -7.56 28.07 -7.06
N SER A 62 -6.55 28.52 -7.79
CA SER A 62 -5.28 27.82 -7.93
C SER A 62 -4.10 28.79 -7.90
N GLU A 63 -3.37 28.83 -6.78
CA GLU A 63 -2.03 29.46 -6.72
C GLU A 63 -1.03 28.54 -7.42
N SER A 64 -0.15 29.10 -8.26
CA SER A 64 0.91 28.31 -8.87
C SER A 64 1.85 27.74 -7.80
N PRO A 65 2.16 26.43 -7.82
CA PRO A 65 3.13 25.84 -6.90
C PRO A 65 4.57 26.31 -7.17
N LYS A 66 4.80 27.04 -8.28
CA LYS A 66 6.12 27.55 -8.70
C LYS A 66 6.30 29.05 -8.47
N ASP A 67 5.23 29.84 -8.54
CA ASP A 67 5.27 31.27 -8.28
C ASP A 67 3.97 31.75 -7.60
N SER A 68 4.07 32.19 -6.35
CA SER A 68 2.91 32.65 -5.57
C SER A 68 2.27 33.93 -6.11
N LYS A 69 2.91 34.65 -7.04
CA LYS A 69 2.30 35.80 -7.72
C LYS A 69 1.28 35.40 -8.78
N ILE A 70 1.30 34.13 -9.20
CA ILE A 70 0.39 33.61 -10.20
C ILE A 70 -0.77 32.92 -9.51
N ILE A 71 -1.96 33.47 -9.69
CA ILE A 71 -3.20 32.94 -9.10
C ILE A 71 -4.27 32.92 -10.16
N TRP A 72 -4.91 31.76 -10.30
CA TRP A 72 -6.07 31.56 -11.15
C TRP A 72 -7.34 31.57 -10.31
N ALA A 73 -8.39 32.18 -10.85
CA ALA A 73 -9.73 32.18 -10.27
C ALA A 73 -10.77 31.84 -11.36
N GLY A 74 -11.56 30.81 -11.12
CA GLY A 74 -12.68 30.40 -11.96
C GLY A 74 -14.00 30.55 -11.22
N THR A 75 -15.06 30.95 -11.90
CA THR A 75 -16.35 31.26 -11.29
C THR A 75 -17.46 30.28 -11.70
N ASP A 76 -18.53 30.24 -10.91
CA ASP A 76 -19.74 29.46 -11.20
C ASP A 76 -20.53 30.00 -12.42
N ASP A 77 -20.32 31.27 -12.77
CA ASP A 77 -20.92 31.96 -13.90
C ASP A 77 -20.01 32.05 -15.14
N GLY A 78 -18.88 31.33 -15.13
CA GLY A 78 -18.09 31.00 -16.32
C GLY A 78 -16.94 31.93 -16.67
N ASN A 79 -16.57 32.85 -15.77
CA ASN A 79 -15.31 33.58 -15.90
C ASN A 79 -14.13 32.72 -15.45
N LEU A 80 -13.00 32.90 -16.12
CA LEU A 80 -11.69 32.37 -15.78
C LEU A 80 -10.69 33.51 -15.90
N GLN A 81 -10.05 33.82 -14.79
CA GLN A 81 -9.15 34.96 -14.69
C GLN A 81 -7.83 34.55 -14.05
N VAL A 82 -6.76 35.22 -14.47
CA VAL A 82 -5.41 35.00 -13.95
C VAL A 82 -4.75 36.32 -13.60
N THR A 83 -4.06 36.34 -12.47
CA THR A 83 -3.09 37.38 -12.11
C THR A 83 -1.69 36.79 -12.16
N ASN A 84 -0.69 37.60 -12.51
CA ASN A 84 0.73 37.26 -12.44
C ASN A 84 1.54 38.29 -11.62
N ASP A 85 0.85 39.16 -10.88
CA ASP A 85 1.45 40.30 -10.17
C ASP A 85 0.97 40.42 -8.72
N ASP A 86 0.63 39.29 -8.10
CA ASP A 86 0.11 39.18 -6.72
C ASP A 86 -1.28 39.85 -6.56
N GLY A 87 -2.13 39.75 -7.58
CA GLY A 87 -3.52 40.22 -7.55
C GLY A 87 -3.69 41.71 -7.83
N LYS A 88 -2.65 42.44 -8.24
CA LYS A 88 -2.76 43.88 -8.55
C LYS A 88 -3.54 44.10 -9.84
N SER A 89 -3.38 43.20 -10.81
CA SER A 89 -4.17 43.14 -12.04
C SER A 89 -4.62 41.72 -12.34
N TRP A 90 -5.75 41.61 -13.03
CA TRP A 90 -6.40 40.35 -13.40
C TRP A 90 -6.77 40.40 -14.87
N ASN A 91 -6.41 39.35 -15.60
CA ASN A 91 -6.73 39.18 -17.01
C ASN A 91 -7.83 38.13 -17.12
N ASP A 92 -8.95 38.50 -17.74
CA ASP A 92 -10.00 37.55 -18.12
C ASP A 92 -9.61 36.85 -19.43
N VAL A 93 -9.50 35.53 -19.37
CA VAL A 93 -9.03 34.69 -20.47
C VAL A 93 -10.13 33.76 -21.01
N THR A 94 -11.36 33.87 -20.50
CA THR A 94 -12.48 33.01 -20.92
C THR A 94 -12.74 33.12 -22.43
N SER A 95 -12.73 34.33 -22.98
CA SER A 95 -13.04 34.57 -24.40
C SER A 95 -12.04 33.93 -25.37
N ASN A 96 -10.86 33.53 -24.89
CA ASN A 96 -9.85 32.84 -25.69
C ASN A 96 -10.11 31.33 -25.82
N ILE A 97 -11.04 30.77 -25.05
CA ILE A 97 -11.30 29.32 -25.00
C ILE A 97 -12.22 28.91 -26.16
N PRO A 98 -11.74 28.11 -27.11
CA PRO A 98 -12.53 27.76 -28.29
C PRO A 98 -13.66 26.79 -27.93
N GLY A 99 -14.88 27.11 -28.36
CA GLY A 99 -16.02 26.19 -28.25
C GLY A 99 -16.63 26.06 -26.85
N LEU A 100 -16.22 26.88 -25.88
CA LEU A 100 -16.83 26.93 -24.56
C LEU A 100 -18.13 27.77 -24.61
N PRO A 101 -19.29 27.21 -24.23
CA PRO A 101 -20.53 27.98 -24.14
C PRO A 101 -20.45 29.07 -23.06
N GLU A 102 -21.16 30.19 -23.27
CA GLU A 102 -21.27 31.25 -22.27
C GLU A 102 -21.88 30.73 -20.96
N ASN A 103 -21.40 31.26 -19.83
CA ASN A 103 -21.85 30.89 -18.49
C ASN A 103 -21.66 29.39 -18.13
N THR A 104 -20.68 28.72 -18.75
CA THR A 104 -20.31 27.36 -18.35
C THR A 104 -19.47 27.42 -17.08
N TRP A 105 -19.88 26.74 -16.02
CA TRP A 105 -19.25 26.80 -14.69
C TRP A 105 -17.79 26.33 -14.74
N CYS A 106 -16.83 27.15 -14.29
CA CYS A 106 -15.44 26.73 -14.12
C CYS A 106 -15.28 25.88 -12.84
N SER A 107 -15.36 24.55 -12.97
CA SER A 107 -15.39 23.63 -11.83
C SER A 107 -14.01 23.32 -11.23
N LYS A 108 -12.94 23.44 -12.02
CA LYS A 108 -11.56 23.20 -11.57
C LYS A 108 -10.57 24.06 -12.32
N VAL A 109 -9.58 24.58 -11.59
CA VAL A 109 -8.33 25.09 -12.15
C VAL A 109 -7.17 24.40 -11.44
N ALA A 110 -6.20 23.91 -12.21
CA ALA A 110 -4.99 23.27 -11.73
C ALA A 110 -3.78 23.91 -12.42
N ALA A 111 -3.12 24.84 -11.73
CA ALA A 111 -1.83 25.37 -12.16
C ALA A 111 -0.77 24.25 -12.16
N SER A 112 0.11 24.26 -13.16
CA SER A 112 1.08 23.17 -13.35
C SER A 112 2.12 23.11 -12.23
N ASN A 113 2.50 21.87 -11.89
CA ASN A 113 3.60 21.54 -11.00
C ASN A 113 4.99 21.75 -11.64
N TYR A 114 5.07 22.03 -12.94
CA TYR A 114 6.32 22.12 -13.69
C TYR A 114 6.59 23.49 -14.27
N ASP A 115 5.58 24.09 -14.89
CA ASP A 115 5.72 25.31 -15.68
C ASP A 115 4.76 26.40 -15.20
N ILE A 116 5.28 27.62 -15.02
CA ILE A 116 4.50 28.74 -14.48
C ILE A 116 3.41 29.23 -15.43
N ASN A 117 3.53 28.97 -16.73
CA ASN A 117 2.58 29.41 -17.75
C ASN A 117 1.51 28.36 -18.06
N THR A 118 1.68 27.14 -17.56
CA THR A 118 0.82 26.01 -17.85
C THR A 118 -0.27 25.85 -16.79
N ALA A 119 -1.51 25.66 -17.24
CA ALA A 119 -2.63 25.33 -16.37
C ALA A 119 -3.64 24.41 -17.08
N TYR A 120 -4.35 23.60 -16.28
CA TYR A 120 -5.40 22.70 -16.73
C TYR A 120 -6.73 23.09 -16.11
N ILE A 121 -7.76 23.23 -16.94
CA ILE A 121 -9.04 23.79 -16.54
C ILE A 121 -10.16 22.83 -16.92
N VAL A 122 -11.14 22.67 -16.03
CA VAL A 122 -12.38 21.94 -16.30
C VAL A 122 -13.55 22.89 -16.19
N PHE A 123 -14.43 22.84 -17.19
CA PHE A 123 -15.73 23.50 -17.16
C PHE A 123 -16.86 22.46 -17.14
N ASP A 124 -17.95 22.81 -16.47
CA ASP A 124 -19.06 21.90 -16.18
C ASP A 124 -20.40 22.51 -16.59
N GLY A 125 -20.94 22.04 -17.72
CA GLY A 125 -22.22 22.48 -18.26
C GLY A 125 -23.45 21.72 -17.76
N HIS A 126 -23.30 20.65 -16.97
CA HIS A 126 -24.39 19.67 -16.77
C HIS A 126 -25.63 20.25 -16.09
N ARG A 127 -25.46 21.31 -15.29
CA ARG A 127 -26.57 21.99 -14.61
C ARG A 127 -27.49 22.73 -15.57
N ASN A 128 -27.00 23.06 -16.76
CA ASN A 128 -27.76 23.67 -17.86
C ASN A 128 -28.21 22.64 -18.91
N GLY A 129 -28.05 21.34 -18.63
CA GLY A 129 -28.39 20.25 -19.54
C GLY A 129 -27.32 19.91 -20.57
N ASP A 130 -26.19 20.63 -20.58
CA ASP A 130 -25.04 20.37 -21.44
C ASP A 130 -24.12 19.31 -20.82
N LYS A 131 -23.98 18.16 -21.47
CA LYS A 131 -23.17 17.03 -20.98
C LYS A 131 -21.85 16.86 -21.73
N ASN A 132 -21.43 17.86 -22.50
CA ASN A 132 -20.15 17.84 -23.20
C ASN A 132 -18.96 17.86 -22.24
N VAL A 133 -17.82 17.39 -22.71
CA VAL A 133 -16.55 17.39 -21.96
C VAL A 133 -15.78 18.65 -22.28
N TYR A 134 -15.57 19.50 -21.27
CA TYR A 134 -14.78 20.71 -21.39
C TYR A 134 -13.55 20.61 -20.48
N VAL A 135 -12.44 20.15 -21.04
CA VAL A 135 -11.15 20.06 -20.37
C VAL A 135 -10.12 20.71 -21.28
N TYR A 136 -9.40 21.71 -20.77
CA TYR A 136 -8.47 22.49 -21.56
C TYR A 136 -7.11 22.60 -20.89
N LYS A 137 -6.08 22.78 -21.73
CA LYS A 137 -4.72 23.14 -21.33
C LYS A 137 -4.32 24.45 -21.98
N THR A 138 -3.67 25.31 -21.21
CA THR A 138 -2.90 26.45 -21.71
C THR A 138 -1.42 26.25 -21.36
N ILE A 139 -0.52 26.87 -22.12
CA ILE A 139 0.93 26.92 -21.87
C ILE A 139 1.47 28.36 -21.88
N ASP A 140 0.58 29.35 -21.89
CA ASP A 140 0.87 30.77 -22.09
C ASP A 140 -0.05 31.66 -21.24
N LEU A 141 -0.38 31.21 -20.02
CA LEU A 141 -1.24 31.95 -19.08
C LEU A 141 -2.62 32.31 -19.65
N GLY A 142 -3.18 31.45 -20.51
CA GLY A 142 -4.55 31.57 -21.03
C GLY A 142 -4.67 32.41 -22.29
N GLU A 143 -3.56 32.79 -22.93
CA GLU A 143 -3.58 33.42 -24.25
C GLU A 143 -4.11 32.44 -25.32
N THR A 144 -3.69 31.17 -25.25
CA THR A 144 -4.18 30.11 -26.13
C THR A 144 -4.54 28.84 -25.36
N TRP A 145 -5.43 28.04 -25.96
CA TRP A 145 -6.02 26.87 -25.34
C TRP A 145 -6.05 25.68 -26.29
N THR A 146 -5.70 24.52 -25.74
CA THR A 146 -5.83 23.22 -26.41
C THR A 146 -6.88 22.40 -25.67
N SER A 147 -7.89 21.91 -26.37
CA SER A 147 -8.83 20.94 -25.79
C SER A 147 -8.13 19.62 -25.53
N LEU A 148 -8.37 19.04 -24.35
CA LEU A 148 -7.94 17.69 -23.97
C LEU A 148 -9.09 16.67 -24.07
N GLU A 149 -10.22 17.07 -24.67
CA GLU A 149 -11.33 16.17 -24.94
C GLU A 149 -10.95 15.13 -26.00
N THR A 150 -11.44 13.91 -25.79
CA THR A 150 -11.33 12.81 -26.74
C THR A 150 -12.59 11.95 -26.65
N GLU A 151 -12.98 11.30 -27.75
CA GLU A 151 -14.17 10.44 -27.83
C GLU A 151 -14.24 9.33 -26.76
N SER A 152 -13.09 8.96 -26.16
CA SER A 152 -13.05 7.93 -25.11
C SER A 152 -13.58 8.40 -23.76
N ILE A 153 -13.68 9.72 -23.52
CA ILE A 153 -14.16 10.26 -22.24
C ILE A 153 -15.69 10.23 -22.24
N GLU A 154 -16.26 9.33 -21.43
CA GLU A 154 -17.70 9.29 -21.22
C GLU A 154 -18.15 10.29 -20.14
N GLY A 155 -19.24 11.02 -20.40
CA GLY A 155 -19.90 11.92 -19.46
C GLY A 155 -19.35 13.33 -19.54
N PHE A 156 -19.35 14.05 -18.42
CA PHE A 156 -18.75 15.38 -18.30
C PHE A 156 -17.64 15.34 -17.24
N ALA A 157 -16.65 16.20 -17.42
CA ALA A 157 -15.51 16.31 -16.52
C ALA A 157 -15.85 17.14 -15.29
N ARG A 158 -15.21 16.81 -14.16
CA ARG A 158 -15.43 17.49 -12.86
C ARG A 158 -14.16 18.03 -12.24
N THR A 159 -13.05 17.30 -12.36
CA THR A 159 -11.76 17.70 -11.79
C THR A 159 -10.61 17.09 -12.58
N ILE A 160 -9.45 17.73 -12.55
CA ILE A 160 -8.21 17.27 -13.17
C ILE A 160 -7.03 17.51 -12.22
N VAL A 161 -6.07 16.60 -12.21
CA VAL A 161 -4.82 16.72 -11.45
C VAL A 161 -3.63 16.30 -12.31
N GLU A 162 -2.59 17.12 -12.31
CA GLU A 162 -1.29 16.82 -12.91
C GLU A 162 -0.39 16.11 -11.89
N ASP A 163 0.27 15.03 -12.31
CA ASP A 163 1.25 14.35 -11.48
C ASP A 163 2.51 15.20 -11.23
N PHE A 164 3.07 15.14 -10.02
CA PHE A 164 4.25 15.94 -9.65
C PHE A 164 5.60 15.30 -10.00
N VAL A 165 5.63 14.09 -10.58
CA VAL A 165 6.86 13.43 -11.06
C VAL A 165 6.93 13.32 -12.59
N ASN A 166 5.81 12.99 -13.26
CA ASN A 166 5.70 12.91 -14.71
C ASN A 166 4.68 13.92 -15.28
N PRO A 167 5.10 14.94 -16.05
CA PRO A 167 4.20 15.98 -16.59
C PRO A 167 3.20 15.47 -17.64
N ASN A 168 3.40 14.26 -18.18
CA ASN A 168 2.48 13.64 -19.14
C ASN A 168 1.42 12.78 -18.46
N LEU A 169 1.56 12.49 -17.16
CA LEU A 169 0.59 11.73 -16.38
C LEU A 169 -0.44 12.68 -15.76
N LEU A 170 -1.67 12.63 -16.27
CA LEU A 170 -2.79 13.39 -15.73
C LEU A 170 -3.93 12.44 -15.34
N PHE A 171 -4.66 12.86 -14.31
CA PHE A 171 -5.84 12.17 -13.83
C PHE A 171 -7.05 13.06 -14.03
N LEU A 172 -8.09 12.53 -14.67
CA LEU A 172 -9.35 13.22 -14.90
C LEU A 172 -10.49 12.50 -14.18
N GLY A 173 -11.14 13.21 -13.27
CA GLY A 173 -12.35 12.76 -12.60
C GLY A 173 -13.58 13.21 -13.37
N THR A 174 -14.45 12.26 -13.73
CA THR A 174 -15.68 12.53 -14.49
C THR A 174 -16.91 12.05 -13.73
N GLU A 175 -18.09 12.30 -14.29
CA GLU A 175 -19.35 11.70 -13.82
C GLU A 175 -19.31 10.17 -13.80
N TYR A 176 -18.46 9.56 -14.64
CA TYR A 176 -18.41 8.12 -14.86
C TYR A 176 -17.07 7.48 -14.50
N GLY A 177 -16.36 8.08 -13.54
CA GLY A 177 -15.18 7.49 -12.90
C GLY A 177 -13.88 8.18 -13.28
N LEU A 178 -12.78 7.46 -13.06
CA LEU A 178 -11.42 7.94 -13.25
C LEU A 178 -10.95 7.66 -14.68
N TYR A 179 -10.40 8.68 -15.33
CA TYR A 179 -9.64 8.57 -16.57
C TYR A 179 -8.18 8.94 -16.32
N VAL A 180 -7.28 8.25 -17.02
CA VAL A 180 -5.84 8.46 -16.93
C VAL A 180 -5.29 8.66 -18.34
N THR A 181 -4.39 9.62 -18.48
CA THR A 181 -3.55 9.80 -19.67
C THR A 181 -2.10 9.61 -19.29
N LEU A 182 -1.31 9.07 -20.21
CA LEU A 182 0.15 8.91 -20.08
C LEU A 182 0.91 9.79 -21.08
N ASP A 183 0.20 10.57 -21.89
CA ASP A 183 0.71 11.33 -23.04
C ASP A 183 0.23 12.79 -23.02
N GLY A 184 0.01 13.33 -21.82
CA GLY A 184 -0.30 14.75 -21.60
C GLY A 184 -1.71 15.16 -22.02
N GLY A 185 -2.64 14.20 -22.12
CA GLY A 185 -4.05 14.42 -22.48
C GLY A 185 -4.35 14.18 -23.95
N SER A 186 -3.41 13.63 -24.73
CA SER A 186 -3.64 13.29 -26.13
C SER A 186 -4.57 12.08 -26.26
N GLN A 187 -4.48 11.12 -25.33
CA GLN A 187 -5.35 9.96 -25.23
C GLN A 187 -5.72 9.68 -23.77
N TRP A 188 -6.98 9.32 -23.54
CA TRP A 188 -7.51 8.97 -22.21
C TRP A 188 -8.00 7.53 -22.18
N VAL A 189 -7.73 6.86 -21.06
CA VAL A 189 -8.22 5.51 -20.77
C VAL A 189 -8.96 5.52 -19.44
N ARG A 190 -10.18 4.97 -19.41
CA ARG A 190 -10.92 4.76 -18.16
C ARG A 190 -10.17 3.75 -17.30
N PHE A 191 -9.95 4.08 -16.04
CA PHE A 191 -9.29 3.20 -15.08
C PHE A 191 -10.29 2.15 -14.55
N GLU A 192 -10.29 0.97 -15.16
CA GLU A 192 -11.20 -0.15 -14.82
C GLU A 192 -10.66 -1.09 -13.73
N GLY A 193 -9.82 -0.58 -12.81
CA GLY A 193 -9.35 -1.33 -11.64
C GLY A 193 -10.46 -1.56 -10.60
N ASN A 194 -10.10 -1.61 -9.32
CA ASN A 194 -11.10 -1.61 -8.23
C ASN A 194 -11.75 -0.22 -8.02
N THR A 195 -11.76 0.62 -9.06
CA THR A 195 -12.38 1.96 -9.05
C THR A 195 -13.77 1.84 -9.68
N PRO A 196 -14.86 2.04 -8.91
CA PRO A 196 -16.21 1.92 -9.43
C PRO A 196 -16.57 3.07 -10.39
N LYS A 197 -17.54 2.83 -11.28
CA LYS A 197 -18.13 3.84 -12.17
C LYS A 197 -19.03 4.79 -11.36
N VAL A 198 -18.43 5.74 -10.65
CA VAL A 198 -19.12 6.75 -9.83
C VAL A 198 -18.57 8.15 -10.10
N PRO A 199 -19.33 9.21 -9.82
CA PRO A 199 -18.84 10.57 -9.97
C PRO A 199 -17.65 10.84 -9.06
N ILE A 200 -16.57 11.40 -9.64
CA ILE A 200 -15.39 11.86 -8.92
C ILE A 200 -15.44 13.38 -8.87
N TYR A 201 -15.59 13.94 -7.66
CA TYR A 201 -15.75 15.38 -7.46
C TYR A 201 -14.43 16.10 -7.25
N GLU A 202 -13.48 15.46 -6.56
CA GLU A 202 -12.17 16.05 -6.28
C GLU A 202 -11.10 14.97 -6.19
N MET A 203 -9.87 15.34 -6.53
CA MET A 203 -8.71 14.47 -6.44
C MET A 203 -7.49 15.23 -5.90
N VAL A 204 -6.63 14.50 -5.19
CA VAL A 204 -5.31 14.99 -4.78
C VAL A 204 -4.31 13.84 -4.80
N ILE A 205 -3.08 14.11 -5.23
CA ILE A 205 -1.99 13.15 -5.13
C ILE A 205 -1.23 13.42 -3.84
N HIS A 206 -1.08 12.42 -2.98
CA HIS A 206 -0.32 12.56 -1.75
C HIS A 206 1.18 12.65 -2.07
N PRO A 207 1.88 13.73 -1.66
CA PRO A 207 3.22 14.03 -2.15
C PRO A 207 4.31 13.05 -1.71
N THR A 208 4.09 12.28 -0.64
CA THR A 208 5.08 11.32 -0.11
C THR A 208 4.67 9.86 -0.28
N GLU A 209 3.37 9.56 -0.34
CA GLU A 209 2.89 8.17 -0.42
C GLU A 209 2.68 7.73 -1.87
N ASN A 210 2.67 8.69 -2.81
CA ASN A 210 2.36 8.44 -4.22
C ASN A 210 0.95 7.84 -4.41
N ASP A 211 0.01 8.19 -3.54
CA ASP A 211 -1.37 7.75 -3.62
C ASP A 211 -2.23 8.81 -4.31
N LEU A 212 -3.17 8.39 -5.17
CA LEU A 212 -4.22 9.27 -5.66
C LEU A 212 -5.47 9.11 -4.78
N VAL A 213 -5.80 10.16 -4.03
CA VAL A 213 -6.97 10.22 -3.16
C VAL A 213 -8.11 10.89 -3.91
N MET A 214 -9.27 10.25 -3.93
CA MET A 214 -10.44 10.67 -4.71
C MET A 214 -11.67 10.83 -3.81
N GLY A 215 -12.29 12.02 -3.85
CA GLY A 215 -13.60 12.26 -3.28
C GLY A 215 -14.70 11.86 -4.27
N THR A 216 -15.53 10.88 -3.90
CA THR A 216 -16.57 10.35 -4.78
C THR A 216 -17.98 10.63 -4.25
N HIS A 217 -18.95 10.69 -5.15
CA HIS A 217 -20.36 10.72 -4.77
C HIS A 217 -20.90 9.31 -4.55
N GLY A 218 -21.42 9.03 -3.35
CA GLY A 218 -22.04 7.75 -2.99
C GLY A 218 -21.09 6.63 -2.57
N ARG A 219 -19.76 6.84 -2.59
CA ARG A 219 -18.74 5.86 -2.14
C ARG A 219 -17.68 6.42 -1.18
N GLY A 220 -17.81 7.67 -0.75
CA GLY A 220 -16.87 8.30 0.19
C GLY A 220 -15.52 8.58 -0.46
N VAL A 221 -14.44 8.31 0.29
CA VAL A 221 -13.07 8.48 -0.19
C VAL A 221 -12.54 7.16 -0.75
N LEU A 222 -11.99 7.19 -1.96
CA LEU A 222 -11.25 6.09 -2.55
C LEU A 222 -9.78 6.46 -2.66
N ILE A 223 -8.90 5.51 -2.38
CA ILE A 223 -7.45 5.68 -2.52
C ILE A 223 -6.99 4.69 -3.58
N LEU A 224 -6.40 5.20 -4.65
CA LEU A 224 -5.63 4.39 -5.58
C LEU A 224 -4.20 4.33 -5.06
N ASP A 225 -3.93 3.25 -4.31
CA ASP A 225 -2.65 3.04 -3.64
C ASP A 225 -1.52 2.88 -4.67
N ASP A 226 -0.49 3.71 -4.54
CA ASP A 226 0.76 3.71 -5.31
C ASP A 226 0.57 3.87 -6.83
N ILE A 227 0.62 5.11 -7.31
CA ILE A 227 0.60 5.48 -8.75
C ILE A 227 1.96 5.41 -9.42
N THR A 228 3.04 5.06 -8.70
CA THR A 228 4.41 5.00 -9.25
C THR A 228 4.54 4.10 -10.49
N PRO A 229 3.84 2.95 -10.59
CA PRO A 229 3.83 2.15 -11.82
C PRO A 229 3.31 2.93 -13.03
N LEU A 230 2.33 3.83 -12.86
CA LEU A 230 1.78 4.64 -13.95
C LEU A 230 2.81 5.63 -14.50
N ARG A 231 3.66 6.18 -13.62
CA ARG A 231 4.75 7.11 -14.00
C ARG A 231 5.82 6.43 -14.85
N SER A 232 5.95 5.11 -14.74
CA SER A 232 6.99 4.31 -15.38
C SER A 232 6.62 3.83 -16.79
N PHE A 233 5.43 4.16 -17.30
CA PHE A 233 5.05 3.77 -18.65
C PHE A 233 5.77 4.61 -19.71
N THR A 234 6.43 3.90 -20.62
CA THR A 234 7.00 4.44 -21.86
C THR A 234 6.55 3.58 -23.03
N ASN A 235 6.81 4.02 -24.27
CA ASN A 235 6.54 3.20 -25.45
C ASN A 235 7.28 1.86 -25.39
N GLU A 236 8.50 1.84 -24.86
CA GLU A 236 9.27 0.62 -24.66
C GLU A 236 8.59 -0.34 -23.67
N VAL A 237 8.03 0.19 -22.57
CA VAL A 237 7.31 -0.63 -21.58
C VAL A 237 6.04 -1.23 -22.16
N ILE A 238 5.27 -0.45 -22.93
CA ILE A 238 4.03 -0.90 -23.57
C ILE A 238 4.33 -2.01 -24.60
N GLU A 239 5.46 -1.90 -25.31
CA GLU A 239 5.85 -2.88 -26.31
C GLU A 239 6.50 -4.15 -25.73
N SER A 240 7.08 -4.06 -24.54
CA SER A 240 7.68 -5.19 -23.80
C SER A 240 6.64 -6.25 -23.40
N ASP A 241 7.01 -7.53 -23.48
CA ASP A 241 6.12 -8.63 -23.10
C ASP A 241 5.85 -8.66 -21.58
N VAL A 242 6.89 -8.40 -20.79
CA VAL A 242 6.83 -8.26 -19.33
C VAL A 242 7.80 -7.15 -18.90
N THR A 243 7.35 -6.25 -18.04
CA THR A 243 8.21 -5.24 -17.40
C THR A 243 7.97 -5.24 -15.91
N ILE A 244 9.01 -5.51 -15.11
CA ILE A 244 8.95 -5.36 -13.66
C ILE A 244 9.19 -3.88 -13.34
N PHE A 245 8.26 -3.27 -12.62
CA PHE A 245 8.39 -1.88 -12.23
C PHE A 245 9.28 -1.74 -11.00
N PRO A 246 10.05 -0.64 -10.88
CA PRO A 246 10.68 -0.30 -9.62
C PRO A 246 9.60 -0.10 -8.55
N THR A 247 9.89 -0.54 -7.33
CA THR A 247 9.02 -0.38 -6.18
C THR A 247 9.80 0.32 -5.08
N GLU A 248 9.12 1.18 -4.33
CA GLU A 248 9.71 1.78 -3.12
C GLU A 248 10.23 0.68 -2.17
N PRO A 249 11.34 0.91 -1.47
CA PRO A 249 11.83 -0.03 -0.47
C PRO A 249 10.75 -0.40 0.54
N TYR A 250 10.54 -1.69 0.77
CA TYR A 250 9.62 -2.18 1.77
C TYR A 250 10.24 -2.03 3.16
N THR A 251 9.67 -1.16 3.98
CA THR A 251 10.07 -1.02 5.37
C THR A 251 9.57 -2.20 6.20
N ILE A 252 10.49 -2.99 6.74
CA ILE A 252 10.15 -4.05 7.69
C ILE A 252 9.69 -3.38 8.98
N THR A 253 8.44 -3.66 9.36
CA THR A 253 7.82 -3.14 10.58
C THR A 253 7.44 -4.28 11.50
N ASN A 254 7.65 -4.09 12.80
CA ASN A 254 7.06 -4.98 13.79
C ASN A 254 5.70 -4.41 14.23
N PRO A 255 4.61 -5.19 14.10
CA PRO A 255 3.30 -4.71 14.49
C PRO A 255 3.29 -4.37 15.99
N GLN A 256 3.09 -3.10 16.30
CA GLN A 256 2.91 -2.62 17.65
C GLN A 256 1.46 -2.88 18.08
N PHE A 257 1.27 -3.54 19.22
CA PHE A 257 -0.05 -3.64 19.85
C PHE A 257 -0.37 -2.31 20.53
N ALA A 258 -1.04 -1.41 19.81
CA ALA A 258 -1.60 -0.20 20.41
C ALA A 258 -2.96 -0.54 21.04
N TYR A 259 -3.02 -0.51 22.38
CA TYR A 259 -4.29 -0.58 23.10
C TYR A 259 -4.76 0.85 23.41
N GLY A 260 -5.77 1.31 22.68
CA GLY A 260 -6.46 2.57 22.96
C GLY A 260 -7.83 2.28 23.57
N ILE A 261 -8.20 3.03 24.61
CA ILE A 261 -9.60 3.07 25.07
C ILE A 261 -10.31 4.03 24.14
N SER A 262 -11.03 3.50 23.15
CA SER A 262 -11.90 4.29 22.28
C SER A 262 -13.15 4.74 23.04
N GLY A 263 -13.70 5.91 22.70
CA GLY A 263 -15.02 6.35 23.17
C GLY A 263 -16.16 5.55 22.52
N ASP A 264 -17.33 6.18 22.39
CA ASP A 264 -18.57 5.50 22.00
C ASP A 264 -18.54 4.84 20.61
N HIS A 265 -17.66 5.31 19.71
CA HIS A 265 -17.45 4.73 18.38
C HIS A 265 -15.99 4.84 17.92
N GLU A 266 -15.58 3.89 17.08
CA GLU A 266 -14.27 3.91 16.42
C GLU A 266 -14.42 3.53 14.95
N PHE A 267 -13.95 4.41 14.06
CA PHE A 267 -13.86 4.13 12.64
C PHE A 267 -12.43 3.68 12.32
N ARG A 268 -12.24 2.39 12.06
CA ARG A 268 -10.95 1.82 11.69
C ARG A 268 -10.91 1.50 10.20
N GLY A 269 -9.89 2.00 9.51
CA GLY A 269 -9.51 1.53 8.18
C GLY A 269 -8.77 0.19 8.25
N ARG A 270 -8.55 -0.44 7.10
CA ARG A 270 -7.60 -1.57 7.03
C ARG A 270 -6.19 -1.02 7.18
N ASN A 271 -5.37 -1.67 7.99
CA ASN A 271 -3.94 -1.37 8.03
C ASN A 271 -3.30 -1.66 6.67
N PRO A 272 -2.19 -0.97 6.32
CA PRO A 272 -1.38 -1.31 5.17
C PRO A 272 -0.98 -2.80 5.17
N SER A 273 -0.77 -3.35 3.98
CA SER A 273 -0.34 -4.75 3.83
C SER A 273 1.03 -4.97 4.48
N SER A 274 1.19 -6.01 5.30
CA SER A 274 2.49 -6.48 5.79
C SER A 274 3.29 -7.26 4.73
N SER A 275 3.12 -6.91 3.47
CA SER A 275 3.74 -7.60 2.35
C SER A 275 4.44 -6.60 1.45
N ALA A 276 5.66 -6.95 1.07
CA ALA A 276 6.33 -6.35 -0.06
C ALA A 276 5.50 -6.59 -1.33
N ILE A 277 5.30 -5.55 -2.14
CA ILE A 277 4.48 -5.64 -3.35
C ILE A 277 5.39 -5.67 -4.56
N ILE A 278 5.30 -6.73 -5.35
CA ILE A 278 5.99 -6.85 -6.64
C ILE A 278 5.01 -6.43 -7.72
N THR A 279 5.32 -5.34 -8.43
CA THR A 279 4.45 -4.78 -9.46
C THR A 279 5.07 -4.93 -10.84
N TYR A 280 4.31 -5.44 -11.81
CA TYR A 280 4.79 -5.60 -13.19
C TYR A 280 3.68 -5.44 -14.21
N TYR A 281 4.06 -5.08 -15.43
CA TYR A 281 3.20 -5.01 -16.60
C TYR A 281 3.23 -6.31 -17.41
N LEU A 282 2.08 -6.71 -17.91
CA LEU A 282 1.92 -7.75 -18.93
C LEU A 282 1.23 -7.17 -20.17
N LYS A 283 1.91 -7.20 -21.33
CA LYS A 283 1.32 -6.74 -22.60
C LYS A 283 0.08 -7.53 -23.01
N LYS A 284 0.10 -8.83 -22.75
CA LYS A 284 -0.99 -9.76 -23.05
C LYS A 284 -1.31 -10.60 -21.83
N ARG A 285 -2.58 -10.98 -21.70
CA ARG A 285 -3.01 -11.95 -20.70
C ARG A 285 -2.24 -13.26 -20.89
N HIS A 286 -1.71 -13.82 -19.80
CA HIS A 286 -1.06 -15.12 -19.83
C HIS A 286 -2.11 -16.24 -19.72
N VAL A 287 -2.17 -17.11 -20.72
CA VAL A 287 -3.22 -18.16 -20.83
C VAL A 287 -2.63 -19.57 -20.87
N PHE A 288 -1.42 -19.75 -21.40
CA PHE A 288 -0.81 -21.05 -21.64
C PHE A 288 0.56 -21.16 -20.97
N GLY A 289 0.82 -22.31 -20.35
CA GLY A 289 2.08 -22.59 -19.65
C GLY A 289 2.15 -22.00 -18.24
N ASP A 290 3.20 -22.39 -17.53
CA ASP A 290 3.43 -21.95 -16.16
C ASP A 290 3.98 -20.52 -16.12
N MET A 291 3.62 -19.83 -15.05
CA MET A 291 4.13 -18.50 -14.75
C MET A 291 4.22 -18.31 -13.24
N SER A 292 5.40 -17.95 -12.76
CA SER A 292 5.71 -17.77 -11.34
C SER A 292 6.55 -16.51 -11.12
N VAL A 293 6.56 -16.05 -9.88
CA VAL A 293 7.47 -15.02 -9.40
C VAL A 293 8.42 -15.69 -8.40
N GLU A 294 9.70 -15.73 -8.72
CA GLU A 294 10.75 -16.27 -7.88
C GLU A 294 11.54 -15.13 -7.25
N ILE A 295 11.89 -15.29 -5.99
CA ILE A 295 12.59 -14.28 -5.19
C ILE A 295 13.88 -14.90 -4.69
N TYR A 296 15.00 -14.23 -4.93
CA TYR A 296 16.33 -14.68 -4.56
C TYR A 296 16.98 -13.67 -3.61
N ASN A 297 17.75 -14.15 -2.63
CA ASN A 297 18.56 -13.29 -1.76
C ASN A 297 19.83 -12.83 -2.49
N SER A 298 20.65 -12.03 -1.80
CA SER A 298 21.94 -11.53 -2.32
C SER A 298 22.94 -12.63 -2.68
N ASP A 299 22.82 -13.82 -2.07
CA ASP A 299 23.68 -14.97 -2.31
C ASP A 299 23.22 -15.84 -3.50
N GLY A 300 22.10 -15.46 -4.14
CA GLY A 300 21.52 -16.18 -5.27
C GLY A 300 20.69 -17.40 -4.88
N GLU A 301 20.34 -17.55 -3.59
CA GLU A 301 19.51 -18.63 -3.10
C GLU A 301 18.02 -18.31 -3.28
N LEU A 302 17.23 -19.29 -3.71
CA LEU A 302 15.79 -19.14 -3.87
C LEU A 302 15.10 -19.04 -2.50
N VAL A 303 14.57 -17.86 -2.21
CA VAL A 303 13.83 -17.55 -0.97
C VAL A 303 12.37 -17.97 -1.07
N LYS A 304 11.73 -17.67 -2.21
CA LYS A 304 10.29 -17.91 -2.38
C LYS A 304 9.88 -18.03 -3.83
N THR A 305 8.97 -18.95 -4.11
CA THR A 305 8.17 -18.97 -5.33
C THR A 305 6.74 -18.56 -5.01
N LEU A 306 6.22 -17.58 -5.74
CA LEU A 306 4.87 -17.03 -5.62
C LEU A 306 4.09 -17.24 -6.93
N PRO A 307 2.75 -17.40 -6.85
CA PRO A 307 1.92 -17.40 -8.05
C PRO A 307 1.96 -16.03 -8.73
N ALA A 308 2.13 -16.03 -10.05
CA ALA A 308 2.08 -14.81 -10.85
C ALA A 308 0.64 -14.36 -11.14
N GLY A 309 0.42 -13.04 -11.19
CA GLY A 309 -0.74 -12.44 -11.82
C GLY A 309 -0.69 -12.63 -13.34
N LYS A 310 -1.80 -13.08 -13.92
CA LYS A 310 -1.88 -13.47 -15.34
C LYS A 310 -2.69 -12.50 -16.20
N LYS A 311 -3.15 -11.38 -15.64
CA LYS A 311 -4.02 -10.42 -16.33
C LYS A 311 -3.21 -9.53 -17.28
N LYS A 312 -3.80 -9.09 -18.39
CA LYS A 312 -3.23 -8.00 -19.21
C LYS A 312 -3.17 -6.73 -18.35
N GLY A 313 -2.11 -5.94 -18.49
CA GLY A 313 -1.90 -4.70 -17.75
C GLY A 313 -1.06 -4.91 -16.49
N ILE A 314 -1.25 -4.03 -15.50
CA ILE A 314 -0.50 -4.04 -14.25
C ILE A 314 -0.98 -5.19 -13.34
N ASN A 315 -0.05 -5.99 -12.84
CA ASN A 315 -0.26 -7.04 -11.86
C ASN A 315 0.54 -6.72 -10.60
N ARG A 316 -0.07 -6.91 -9.43
CA ARG A 316 0.57 -6.72 -8.11
C ARG A 316 0.56 -8.05 -7.36
N VAL A 317 1.74 -8.59 -7.06
CA VAL A 317 1.92 -9.85 -6.33
C VAL A 317 2.43 -9.53 -4.93
N ARG A 318 1.75 -10.04 -3.90
CA ARG A 318 2.12 -9.85 -2.49
C ARG A 318 3.14 -10.89 -2.07
N TRP A 319 4.29 -10.42 -1.58
CA TRP A 319 5.27 -11.22 -0.88
C TRP A 319 5.18 -10.95 0.62
N ILE A 320 4.65 -11.90 1.37
CA ILE A 320 4.77 -11.88 2.84
C ILE A 320 6.24 -12.14 3.16
N VAL A 321 6.92 -11.13 3.69
CA VAL A 321 8.38 -11.13 3.92
C VAL A 321 8.80 -11.96 5.14
N MET A 322 8.14 -13.08 5.38
CA MET A 322 8.46 -14.00 6.48
C MET A 322 8.46 -15.45 6.01
N LYS A 323 9.27 -16.28 6.66
CA LYS A 323 9.22 -17.73 6.51
C LYS A 323 7.91 -18.28 7.08
N LYS A 324 7.52 -19.48 6.64
CA LYS A 324 6.44 -20.20 7.33
C LYS A 324 6.88 -20.49 8.78
N PRO A 325 5.94 -20.60 9.73
CA PRO A 325 6.25 -21.02 11.09
C PRO A 325 6.99 -22.37 11.11
N PRO A 326 7.82 -22.65 12.13
CA PRO A 326 8.49 -23.93 12.26
C PRO A 326 7.47 -25.05 12.45
N LYS A 327 7.76 -26.21 11.87
CA LYS A 327 6.93 -27.42 11.98
C LYS A 327 7.12 -28.06 13.35
N VAL A 328 6.39 -27.55 14.32
CA VAL A 328 6.41 -28.05 15.70
C VAL A 328 5.12 -28.79 16.01
N LYS A 329 5.24 -29.98 16.61
CA LYS A 329 4.07 -30.70 17.15
C LYS A 329 3.61 -29.97 18.41
N ALA A 330 2.44 -29.34 18.35
CA ALA A 330 1.88 -28.57 19.47
C ALA A 330 1.50 -29.47 20.66
N SER A 331 2.48 -29.78 21.50
CA SER A 331 2.33 -30.52 22.75
C SER A 331 1.65 -29.69 23.86
N SER A 332 1.75 -28.36 23.76
CA SER A 332 1.09 -27.41 24.65
C SER A 332 0.56 -26.17 23.92
N PRO A 333 -0.47 -25.49 24.45
CA PRO A 333 -0.95 -24.22 23.89
C PRO A 333 0.11 -23.11 23.88
N LEU A 334 1.03 -23.14 24.84
CA LEU A 334 2.11 -22.16 24.97
C LEU A 334 3.16 -22.34 23.87
N LEU A 335 3.55 -23.59 23.60
CA LEU A 335 4.45 -23.91 22.48
C LEU A 335 3.84 -23.47 21.16
N ALA A 336 2.57 -23.82 20.92
CA ALA A 336 1.85 -23.43 19.70
C ALA A 336 1.81 -21.91 19.48
N PHE A 337 1.59 -21.13 20.55
CA PHE A 337 1.58 -19.67 20.49
C PHE A 337 2.97 -19.10 20.18
N ARG A 338 4.01 -19.58 20.88
CA ARG A 338 5.39 -19.10 20.73
C ARG A 338 6.00 -19.42 19.37
N THR A 339 5.51 -20.45 18.70
CA THR A 339 5.98 -20.88 17.37
C THR A 339 4.98 -20.55 16.26
N ALA A 340 4.04 -19.63 16.48
CA ALA A 340 2.98 -19.31 15.54
C ALA A 340 3.44 -18.50 14.31
N ALA A 341 4.63 -17.88 14.38
CA ALA A 341 5.20 -17.05 13.33
C ALA A 341 6.57 -17.59 12.91
N GLY A 342 6.93 -17.42 11.63
CA GLY A 342 8.26 -17.70 11.09
C GLY A 342 9.14 -16.43 11.03
N PRO A 343 10.47 -16.56 10.94
CA PRO A 343 11.37 -15.41 10.92
C PRO A 343 11.13 -14.51 9.70
N THR A 344 11.17 -13.19 9.92
CA THR A 344 11.14 -12.17 8.85
C THR A 344 12.46 -12.15 8.10
N PHE A 345 12.43 -12.08 6.77
CA PHE A 345 13.66 -12.01 5.97
C PHE A 345 14.43 -10.70 6.26
N PRO A 346 15.78 -10.74 6.30
CA PRO A 346 16.57 -9.57 6.71
C PRO A 346 16.49 -8.44 5.66
N PRO A 347 16.80 -7.19 6.07
CA PRO A 347 17.02 -6.09 5.15
C PRO A 347 18.07 -6.43 4.09
N GLY A 348 17.87 -5.94 2.88
CA GLY A 348 18.76 -6.17 1.75
C GLY A 348 18.06 -6.08 0.40
N GLU A 349 18.86 -6.22 -0.65
CA GLU A 349 18.37 -6.32 -2.02
C GLU A 349 18.01 -7.76 -2.35
N TYR A 350 16.82 -7.96 -2.91
CA TYR A 350 16.33 -9.26 -3.37
C TYR A 350 16.06 -9.18 -4.87
N THR A 351 16.54 -10.20 -5.59
CA THR A 351 16.30 -10.33 -7.03
C THR A 351 14.95 -10.99 -7.25
N VAL A 352 14.10 -10.36 -8.07
CA VAL A 352 12.79 -10.87 -8.46
C VAL A 352 12.89 -11.38 -9.90
N LYS A 353 12.57 -12.65 -10.12
CA LYS A 353 12.49 -13.25 -11.45
C LYS A 353 11.05 -13.64 -11.77
N ILE A 354 10.49 -13.07 -12.82
CA ILE A 354 9.23 -13.55 -13.40
C ILE A 354 9.57 -14.62 -14.43
N LYS A 355 9.26 -15.88 -14.12
CA LYS A 355 9.37 -17.00 -15.07
C LYS A 355 8.07 -17.08 -15.87
N LYS A 356 8.15 -17.05 -17.20
CA LYS A 356 7.00 -17.17 -18.11
C LYS A 356 7.37 -18.12 -19.25
N GLY A 357 7.00 -19.39 -19.12
CA GLY A 357 7.56 -20.45 -19.98
C GLY A 357 9.08 -20.49 -19.87
N ASP A 358 9.78 -20.51 -21.01
CA ASP A 358 11.25 -20.54 -21.06
C ASP A 358 11.90 -19.16 -20.89
N LYS A 359 11.11 -18.09 -20.77
CA LYS A 359 11.61 -16.72 -20.60
C LYS A 359 11.67 -16.34 -19.13
N GLU A 360 12.71 -15.61 -18.78
CA GLU A 360 12.83 -14.96 -17.48
C GLU A 360 12.97 -13.45 -17.64
N TYR A 361 12.37 -12.72 -16.69
CA TYR A 361 12.46 -11.27 -16.59
C TYR A 361 12.92 -10.94 -15.18
N GLU A 362 13.94 -10.11 -15.05
CA GLU A 362 14.59 -9.82 -13.78
C GLU A 362 14.30 -8.38 -13.34
N GLY A 363 14.11 -8.22 -12.04
CA GLY A 363 13.91 -6.95 -11.35
C GLY A 363 14.38 -7.06 -9.92
N LYS A 364 14.17 -6.01 -9.13
CA LYS A 364 14.67 -5.93 -7.76
C LYS A 364 13.58 -5.46 -6.81
N ILE A 365 13.67 -5.92 -5.58
CA ILE A 365 12.92 -5.37 -4.45
C ILE A 365 13.87 -5.20 -3.27
N ILE A 366 13.72 -4.09 -2.56
CA ILE A 366 14.59 -3.75 -1.43
C ILE A 366 13.76 -3.89 -0.17
N LEU A 367 14.26 -4.66 0.80
CA LEU A 367 13.75 -4.64 2.16
C LEU A 367 14.67 -3.74 3.00
N GLN A 368 14.10 -2.81 3.76
CA GLN A 368 14.87 -1.90 4.61
C GLN A 368 14.41 -1.96 6.06
N THR A 369 15.28 -1.52 6.97
CA THR A 369 14.92 -1.33 8.38
C THR A 369 13.91 -0.19 8.53
N ASP A 370 13.10 -0.21 9.60
CA ASP A 370 12.35 0.97 10.02
C ASP A 370 13.32 2.01 10.58
N PRO A 371 13.50 3.18 9.92
CA PRO A 371 14.42 4.21 10.40
C PRO A 371 14.05 4.74 11.80
N LYS A 372 12.79 4.56 12.23
CA LYS A 372 12.29 4.98 13.55
C LYS A 372 12.56 3.93 14.64
N ALA A 373 12.85 2.68 14.28
CA ALA A 373 13.10 1.62 15.25
C ALA A 373 14.52 1.68 15.86
N GLY A 374 15.46 2.35 15.19
CA GLY A 374 16.83 2.54 15.70
C GLY A 374 17.70 1.27 15.70
N HIS A 375 17.36 0.28 14.87
CA HIS A 375 18.12 -0.95 14.69
C HIS A 375 18.86 -0.94 13.35
N SER A 376 20.09 -1.46 13.33
CA SER A 376 20.91 -1.55 12.12
C SER A 376 20.51 -2.74 11.23
N GLU A 377 20.94 -2.73 9.97
CA GLU A 377 20.76 -3.90 9.10
C GLU A 377 21.53 -5.13 9.63
N GLU A 378 22.70 -4.90 10.22
CA GLU A 378 23.54 -5.92 10.84
C GLU A 378 22.84 -6.57 12.04
N ASP A 379 22.17 -5.78 12.87
CA ASP A 379 21.38 -6.28 14.00
C ASP A 379 20.26 -7.22 13.54
N MET A 380 19.53 -6.84 12.50
CA MET A 380 18.45 -7.65 11.93
C MET A 380 18.96 -8.90 11.20
N LYS A 381 20.15 -8.84 10.58
CA LYS A 381 20.80 -10.03 10.00
C LYS A 381 21.17 -11.03 11.10
N LEU A 382 21.83 -10.59 12.16
CA LEU A 382 22.16 -11.45 13.30
C LEU A 382 20.90 -12.01 13.98
N GLN A 383 19.85 -11.20 14.08
CA GLN A 383 18.55 -11.65 14.55
C GLN A 383 17.99 -12.79 13.70
N PHE A 384 17.99 -12.63 12.38
CA PHE A 384 17.49 -13.64 11.45
C PHE A 384 18.31 -14.94 11.52
N GLU A 385 19.64 -14.85 11.61
CA GLU A 385 20.52 -16.01 11.80
C GLU A 385 20.21 -16.76 13.10
N THR A 386 20.10 -16.02 14.21
CA THR A 386 19.79 -16.62 15.52
C THR A 386 18.38 -17.24 15.54
N LEU A 387 17.41 -16.59 14.90
CA LEU A 387 16.06 -17.13 14.73
C LEU A 387 16.04 -18.38 13.87
N ASN A 388 16.83 -18.45 12.79
CA ASN A 388 16.93 -19.65 11.97
C ASN A 388 17.60 -20.80 12.72
N HIS A 389 18.60 -20.52 13.56
CA HIS A 389 19.17 -21.53 14.45
C HIS A 389 18.09 -22.10 15.39
N ALA A 390 17.36 -21.25 16.11
CA ALA A 390 16.29 -21.70 16.99
C ALA A 390 15.13 -22.39 16.24
N TYR A 391 14.80 -21.91 15.03
CA TYR A 391 13.80 -22.50 14.14
C TYR A 391 14.16 -23.96 13.80
N ASN A 392 15.38 -24.19 13.32
CA ASN A 392 15.84 -25.51 12.93
C ASN A 392 15.89 -26.44 14.15
N LEU A 393 16.39 -25.95 15.29
CA LEU A 393 16.44 -26.72 16.52
C LEU A 393 15.04 -27.14 17.01
N LEU A 394 14.03 -26.27 16.87
CA LEU A 394 12.63 -26.61 17.19
C LEU A 394 12.06 -27.69 16.27
N GLU A 395 12.35 -27.64 14.96
CA GLU A 395 11.94 -28.68 14.02
C GLU A 395 12.64 -30.01 14.32
N ASP A 396 13.94 -29.98 14.64
CA ASP A 396 14.72 -31.16 14.99
C ASP A 396 14.24 -31.82 16.27
N VAL A 397 13.97 -31.04 17.34
CA VAL A 397 13.38 -31.55 18.58
C VAL A 397 12.02 -32.19 18.32
N SER A 398 11.20 -31.56 17.47
CA SER A 398 9.88 -32.09 17.11
C SER A 398 9.97 -33.39 16.29
N PHE A 399 10.99 -33.50 15.44
CA PHE A 399 11.25 -34.70 14.66
C PHE A 399 11.75 -35.84 15.55
N ALA A 400 12.71 -35.57 16.45
CA ALA A 400 13.22 -36.53 17.42
C ALA A 400 12.11 -37.03 18.36
N ASP A 401 11.28 -36.12 18.90
CA ASP A 401 10.12 -36.47 19.73
C ASP A 401 9.16 -37.42 19.01
N LYS A 402 8.94 -37.17 17.72
CA LYS A 402 8.10 -38.04 16.89
C LYS A 402 8.74 -39.42 16.73
N GLN A 403 10.03 -39.52 16.46
CA GLN A 403 10.73 -40.82 16.36
C GLN A 403 10.65 -41.60 17.66
N VAL A 404 10.92 -40.94 18.79
CA VAL A 404 10.84 -41.52 20.14
C VAL A 404 9.44 -42.06 20.42
N THR A 405 8.40 -41.26 20.17
CA THR A 405 7.02 -41.66 20.43
C THR A 405 6.52 -42.75 19.48
N ASP A 406 6.87 -42.69 18.19
CA ASP A 406 6.51 -43.72 17.20
C ASP A 406 7.17 -45.06 17.53
N LEU A 407 8.45 -45.06 17.93
CA LEU A 407 9.15 -46.28 18.35
C LEU A 407 8.56 -46.84 19.64
N LYS A 408 8.36 -45.98 20.65
CA LYS A 408 7.72 -46.37 21.92
C LYS A 408 6.38 -47.07 21.67
N ASN A 409 5.50 -46.48 20.86
CA ASN A 409 4.20 -47.07 20.55
C ASN A 409 4.33 -48.44 19.87
N LYS A 410 5.31 -48.61 18.97
CA LYS A 410 5.60 -49.92 18.35
C LYS A 410 6.09 -50.95 19.36
N LEU A 411 6.93 -50.56 20.32
CA LEU A 411 7.42 -51.44 21.39
C LEU A 411 6.28 -51.84 22.34
N ASP A 412 5.42 -50.90 22.71
CA ASP A 412 4.22 -51.16 23.51
C ASP A 412 3.29 -52.15 22.81
N ASP A 413 3.11 -52.03 21.49
CA ASP A 413 2.30 -52.98 20.72
C ASP A 413 2.98 -54.34 20.53
N ALA A 414 4.29 -54.36 20.30
CA ALA A 414 5.06 -55.60 20.18
C ALA A 414 5.03 -56.41 21.48
N SER A 415 5.23 -55.76 22.63
CA SER A 415 5.26 -56.39 23.95
C SER A 415 3.96 -57.13 24.34
N LYS A 416 2.82 -56.75 23.74
CA LYS A 416 1.52 -57.44 23.94
C LYS A 416 1.52 -58.85 23.36
N ASN A 417 2.31 -59.10 22.31
CA ASN A 417 2.30 -60.33 21.53
C ASN A 417 3.52 -61.24 21.79
N VAL A 418 4.42 -60.86 22.70
CA VAL A 418 5.60 -61.64 23.06
C VAL A 418 5.29 -62.59 24.22
N GLU A 419 5.53 -63.89 24.02
CA GLU A 419 5.38 -64.92 25.06
C GLU A 419 6.62 -65.04 25.97
N ASN A 420 7.82 -64.77 25.45
CA ASN A 420 9.05 -64.80 26.23
C ASN A 420 9.07 -63.62 27.23
N ILE A 421 9.00 -63.95 28.53
CA ILE A 421 8.91 -62.98 29.62
C ILE A 421 10.15 -62.07 29.70
N GLU A 422 11.35 -62.62 29.44
CA GLU A 422 12.61 -61.88 29.52
C GLU A 422 12.68 -60.83 28.41
N PHE A 423 12.45 -61.24 27.16
CA PHE A 423 12.40 -60.32 26.02
C PHE A 423 11.27 -59.29 26.15
N LYS A 424 10.12 -59.69 26.70
CA LYS A 424 9.02 -58.77 26.98
C LYS A 424 9.42 -57.69 28.00
N ASN A 425 10.18 -58.06 29.04
CA ASN A 425 10.68 -57.09 30.02
C ASN A 425 11.70 -56.12 29.42
N GLU A 426 12.56 -56.57 28.50
CA GLU A 426 13.49 -55.71 27.76
C GLU A 426 12.75 -54.67 26.90
N LEU A 427 11.72 -55.09 26.16
CA LEU A 427 10.89 -54.19 25.36
C LEU A 427 10.18 -53.14 26.24
N PHE A 428 9.66 -53.54 27.40
CA PHE A 428 9.06 -52.60 28.34
C PHE A 428 10.09 -51.61 28.91
N ALA A 429 11.29 -52.07 29.25
CA ALA A 429 12.35 -51.20 29.76
C ALA A 429 12.75 -50.13 28.73
N LEU A 430 12.88 -50.52 27.45
CA LEU A 430 13.15 -49.58 26.37
C LEU A 430 11.98 -48.62 26.13
N SER A 431 10.74 -49.10 26.18
CA SER A 431 9.54 -48.26 26.06
C SER A 431 9.46 -47.21 27.19
N GLU A 432 9.69 -47.61 28.44
CA GLU A 432 9.73 -46.69 29.59
C GLU A 432 10.86 -45.66 29.45
N HIS A 433 12.02 -46.07 28.93
CA HIS A 433 13.12 -45.16 28.65
C HIS A 433 12.75 -44.11 27.59
N LEU A 434 12.13 -44.53 26.49
CA LEU A 434 11.63 -43.62 25.45
C LEU A 434 10.52 -42.70 25.98
N GLU A 435 9.65 -43.19 26.86
CA GLU A 435 8.63 -42.38 27.53
C GLU A 435 9.24 -41.31 28.44
N LYS A 436 10.34 -41.62 29.13
CA LYS A 436 11.10 -40.64 29.90
C LYS A 436 11.71 -39.57 28.99
N MET A 437 12.33 -39.99 27.88
CA MET A 437 12.90 -39.07 26.90
C MET A 437 11.83 -38.14 26.30
N HIS A 438 10.67 -38.69 25.90
CA HIS A 438 9.52 -37.91 25.44
C HIS A 438 9.12 -36.80 26.44
N LYS A 439 9.04 -37.15 27.73
CA LYS A 439 8.71 -36.21 28.81
C LYS A 439 9.78 -35.14 29.05
N GLU A 440 11.02 -35.36 28.61
CA GLU A 440 12.13 -34.39 28.73
C GLU A 440 12.23 -33.49 27.49
N LEU A 441 11.86 -34.00 26.31
CA LEU A 441 11.83 -33.24 25.05
C LEU A 441 10.67 -32.24 24.99
N VAL A 442 9.44 -32.67 25.35
CA VAL A 442 8.22 -31.88 25.19
C VAL A 442 7.28 -31.96 26.39
N ALA A 443 6.48 -30.92 26.62
CA ALA A 443 5.46 -30.96 27.67
C ALA A 443 4.36 -32.01 27.39
N THR A 444 4.08 -32.89 28.35
CA THR A 444 3.05 -33.95 28.21
C THR A 444 1.73 -33.61 28.91
N SER A 445 1.68 -32.51 29.65
CA SER A 445 0.46 -32.03 30.35
C SER A 445 0.11 -30.60 29.90
N PRO A 446 -0.98 -30.42 29.13
CA PRO A 446 -1.34 -29.13 28.55
C PRO A 446 -2.12 -28.26 29.56
N HIS A 447 -1.45 -27.71 30.58
CA HIS A 447 -2.03 -26.65 31.40
C HIS A 447 -1.73 -25.27 30.81
N ARG A 448 -2.77 -24.43 30.65
CA ARG A 448 -2.68 -23.13 29.94
C ARG A 448 -1.90 -22.03 30.68
N ILE A 449 -1.67 -22.18 32.00
CA ILE A 449 -1.10 -21.11 32.86
C ILE A 449 0.20 -21.57 33.54
N ALA A 450 0.30 -22.83 33.95
CA ALA A 450 1.47 -23.43 34.60
C ALA A 450 1.79 -24.80 33.97
N GLY A 451 1.98 -24.82 32.65
CA GLY A 451 2.38 -26.02 31.92
C GLY A 451 3.81 -26.45 32.26
N GLN A 452 4.15 -27.70 31.97
CA GLN A 452 5.54 -28.16 32.07
C GLN A 452 6.39 -27.39 31.05
N ILE A 453 7.58 -26.94 31.45
CA ILE A 453 8.57 -26.34 30.55
C ILE A 453 9.63 -27.39 30.29
N ARG A 454 9.66 -27.93 29.06
CA ARG A 454 10.66 -28.90 28.60
C ARG A 454 11.55 -28.28 27.54
N LEU A 455 12.40 -29.09 26.92
CA LEU A 455 13.40 -28.59 25.98
C LEU A 455 12.78 -27.77 24.85
N ALA A 456 11.71 -28.27 24.21
CA ALA A 456 10.98 -27.55 23.17
C ALA A 456 10.43 -26.19 23.66
N GLU A 457 9.81 -26.14 24.85
CA GLU A 457 9.28 -24.88 25.41
C GLU A 457 10.38 -23.88 25.76
N LYS A 458 11.55 -24.34 26.26
CA LYS A 458 12.71 -23.48 26.54
C LYS A 458 13.27 -22.85 25.25
N ILE A 459 13.36 -23.64 24.17
CA ILE A 459 13.83 -23.13 22.87
C ILE A 459 12.79 -22.15 22.29
N ALA A 460 11.50 -22.50 22.37
CA ALA A 460 10.41 -21.66 21.90
C ALA A 460 10.31 -20.34 22.67
N ASP A 461 10.69 -20.32 23.95
CA ASP A 461 10.81 -19.09 24.75
C ASP A 461 11.83 -18.11 24.15
N ILE A 462 13.01 -18.60 23.81
CA ILE A 462 14.06 -17.79 23.18
C ILE A 462 13.59 -17.33 21.80
N TYR A 463 13.09 -18.26 20.99
CA TYR A 463 12.57 -17.98 19.65
C TYR A 463 11.50 -16.88 19.66
N SER A 464 10.47 -17.03 20.51
CA SER A 464 9.39 -16.06 20.64
C SER A 464 9.86 -14.74 21.24
N GLY A 465 10.88 -14.76 22.11
CA GLY A 465 11.49 -13.55 22.63
C GLY A 465 12.18 -12.76 21.53
N ILE A 466 13.02 -13.42 20.73
CA ILE A 466 13.79 -12.77 19.65
C ILE A 466 12.87 -12.25 18.53
N ILE A 467 11.86 -13.03 18.12
CA ILE A 467 10.98 -12.65 16.99
C ILE A 467 10.08 -11.44 17.31
N SER A 468 9.96 -11.06 18.59
CA SER A 468 9.04 -10.00 19.03
C SER A 468 9.56 -8.57 18.84
N TYR A 469 10.84 -8.39 18.50
CA TYR A 469 11.47 -7.10 18.23
C TYR A 469 12.27 -7.14 16.91
N SER A 470 12.98 -6.08 16.53
CA SER A 470 13.71 -6.00 15.23
C SER A 470 15.18 -5.62 15.43
N GLY A 471 15.77 -6.03 16.56
CA GLY A 471 17.10 -5.62 16.98
C GLY A 471 18.01 -6.79 17.29
N LYS A 472 19.22 -6.47 17.77
CA LYS A 472 20.25 -7.45 18.10
C LYS A 472 19.76 -8.41 19.20
N PRO A 473 19.79 -9.75 18.99
CA PRO A 473 19.65 -10.71 20.07
C PRO A 473 20.61 -10.41 21.22
N THR A 474 20.15 -10.57 22.46
CA THR A 474 21.07 -10.41 23.60
C THR A 474 22.09 -11.54 23.62
N ASP A 475 23.29 -11.27 24.13
CA ASP A 475 24.33 -12.30 24.23
C ASP A 475 23.84 -13.50 25.05
N SER A 476 23.05 -13.25 26.10
CA SER A 476 22.40 -14.31 26.89
C SER A 476 21.40 -15.15 26.10
N GLN A 477 20.66 -14.57 25.14
CA GLN A 477 19.76 -15.34 24.28
C GLN A 477 20.55 -16.26 23.34
N ILE A 478 21.63 -15.76 22.75
CA ILE A 478 22.51 -16.52 21.85
C ILE A 478 23.19 -17.66 22.62
N GLU A 479 23.84 -17.36 23.75
CA GLU A 479 24.51 -18.35 24.59
C GLU A 479 23.54 -19.41 25.11
N ARG A 480 22.35 -19.00 25.56
CA ARG A 480 21.34 -19.93 26.05
C ARG A 480 20.86 -20.87 24.95
N LEU A 481 20.72 -20.38 23.71
CA LEU A 481 20.34 -21.21 22.58
C LEU A 481 21.40 -22.29 22.30
N SER A 482 22.68 -21.93 22.29
CA SER A 482 23.79 -22.90 22.14
C SER A 482 23.83 -23.94 23.27
N LEU A 483 23.52 -23.55 24.51
CA LEU A 483 23.43 -24.51 25.62
C LEU A 483 22.27 -25.49 25.44
N LEU A 484 21.12 -25.03 24.94
CA LEU A 484 19.96 -25.88 24.66
C LEU A 484 20.20 -26.82 23.47
N GLU A 485 20.93 -26.36 22.46
CA GLU A 485 21.40 -27.22 21.37
C GLU A 485 22.31 -28.33 21.90
N GLY A 486 23.24 -28.00 22.82
CA GLY A 486 24.06 -28.98 23.53
C GLY A 486 23.24 -30.00 24.33
N GLU A 487 22.22 -29.55 25.05
CA GLU A 487 21.24 -30.40 25.76
C GLU A 487 20.51 -31.33 24.77
N PHE A 488 20.06 -30.81 23.63
CA PHE A 488 19.38 -31.59 22.58
C PHE A 488 20.29 -32.65 21.94
N ASN A 489 21.55 -32.30 21.66
CA ASN A 489 22.49 -33.20 21.00
C ASN A 489 22.78 -34.47 21.80
N GLN A 490 22.65 -34.43 23.14
CA GLN A 490 22.73 -35.61 24.00
C GLN A 490 21.59 -36.58 23.70
N TYR A 491 20.34 -36.09 23.67
CA TYR A 491 19.18 -36.90 23.30
C TYR A 491 19.25 -37.41 21.86
N ARG A 492 19.70 -36.57 20.91
CA ARG A 492 19.84 -36.97 19.50
C ARG A 492 20.81 -38.14 19.35
N THR A 493 21.97 -38.06 20.01
CA THR A 493 22.97 -39.14 19.99
C THR A 493 22.39 -40.44 20.56
N GLU A 494 21.62 -40.35 21.64
CA GLU A 494 20.97 -41.51 22.25
C GLU A 494 19.89 -42.13 21.35
N VAL A 495 19.08 -41.29 20.69
CA VAL A 495 18.12 -41.74 19.67
C VAL A 495 18.86 -42.45 18.54
N ASP A 496 19.94 -41.87 18.02
CA ASP A 496 20.71 -42.49 16.93
C ASP A 496 21.29 -43.85 17.33
N ILE A 497 21.72 -44.03 18.59
CA ILE A 497 22.18 -45.33 19.10
C ILE A 497 21.01 -46.33 19.13
N ILE A 498 19.87 -45.97 19.73
CA ILE A 498 18.70 -46.85 19.85
C ILE A 498 18.14 -47.29 18.49
N PHE A 499 18.29 -46.48 17.44
CA PHE A 499 17.79 -46.80 16.11
C PHE A 499 18.79 -47.59 15.24
N ASN A 500 20.08 -47.58 15.57
CA ASN A 500 21.13 -48.23 14.78
C ASN A 500 21.63 -49.54 15.41
N ASP A 501 21.59 -49.66 16.74
CA ASP A 501 21.88 -50.89 17.50
C ASP A 501 20.58 -51.66 17.81
#